data_AF-U6B5X5-F1
#
_entry.id   AF-U6B5X5-F1
#
_cell.length_a   1.000
_cell.length_b   1.000
_cell.length_c   1.000
_cell.angle_alpha   90.00
_cell.angle_beta   90.00
_cell.angle_gamma   90.00
#
_symmetry.space_group_name_H-M   'P 1'
#
loop_
_entity.id
_entity.type
_entity.pdbx_description
1 polymer ?
#
loop_
_entity_poly.entity_id
_entity_poly.type
_entity_poly.pdbx_seq_one_letter_code
_entity_poly.pdbx_strand_id
1 'polypeptide(L)' 'MQVAIEYQNEAWAGGMADGIEPEILANVAMAQAIRETVRIHGEEKVESLLNSLIARMLAGEFSPDRIIQ' A
#
# COMPACT_ATOMS: atom_id res chain seq x y z
N MET A 1 -7.07 -2.95 13.26
CA MET A 1 -6.23 -3.44 12.14
C MET A 1 -6.99 -4.44 11.29
N GLN A 2 -7.51 -5.54 11.84
CA GLN A 2 -8.24 -6.56 11.07
C GLN A 2 -9.38 -6.02 10.19
N VAL A 3 -10.31 -5.24 10.77
CA VAL A 3 -11.43 -4.64 10.01
C VAL A 3 -10.94 -3.75 8.86
N ALA A 4 -9.86 -3.00 9.04
CA ALA A 4 -9.31 -2.14 7.99
C ALA A 4 -8.69 -2.97 6.83
N ILE A 5 -8.10 -4.12 7.15
CA ILE A 5 -7.57 -5.06 6.14
C ILE A 5 -8.73 -5.68 5.36
N GLU A 6 -9.81 -6.07 6.04
CA GLU A 6 -11.02 -6.62 5.41
C GLU A 6 -11.63 -5.60 4.44
N TYR A 7 -11.83 -4.34 4.85
CA TYR A 7 -12.30 -3.27 3.96
C TYR A 7 -11.39 -3.07 2.74
N GLN A 8 -10.08 -3.11 2.92
CA GLN A 8 -9.14 -2.95 1.81
C GLN A 8 -9.21 -4.14 0.83
N ASN A 9 -9.36 -5.36 1.34
CA ASN A 9 -9.52 -6.56 0.52
C ASN A 9 -10.84 -6.55 -0.26
N GLU A 10 -11.93 -6.10 0.36
CA GLU A 10 -13.22 -5.94 -0.29
C GLU A 10 -13.15 -4.89 -1.41
N ALA A 11 -12.53 -3.74 -1.15
CA ALA A 11 -12.31 -2.71 -2.17
C ALA A 11 -11.48 -3.23 -3.35
N TRP A 12 -10.46 -4.06 -3.06
CA TRP A 12 -9.64 -4.70 -4.07
C TRP A 12 -10.43 -5.71 -4.92
N ALA A 13 -11.20 -6.59 -4.26
CA ALA A 13 -12.06 -7.56 -4.92
C ALA A 13 -13.13 -6.88 -5.79
N GLY A 14 -13.74 -5.80 -5.29
CA GLY A 14 -14.72 -5.00 -6.03
C GLY A 14 -14.11 -4.37 -7.28
N GLY A 15 -12.95 -3.71 -7.16
CA GLY A 15 -12.27 -3.12 -8.31
C GLY A 15 -11.89 -4.15 -9.39
N MET A 16 -11.43 -5.33 -8.99
CA MET A 16 -11.17 -6.41 -9.95
C MET A 16 -12.45 -6.96 -10.59
N ALA A 17 -13.55 -7.06 -9.84
CA ALA A 17 -14.84 -7.49 -10.36
C ALA A 17 -15.40 -6.51 -11.40
N ASP A 18 -15.12 -5.21 -11.25
CA ASP A 18 -15.44 -4.16 -12.21
C ASP A 18 -14.50 -4.13 -13.43
N GLY A 19 -13.51 -5.03 -13.50
CA GLY A 19 -12.57 -5.17 -14.61
C GLY A 19 -11.36 -4.21 -14.54
N ILE A 20 -11.10 -3.59 -13.39
CA ILE A 20 -9.93 -2.74 -13.21
C ILE A 20 -8.69 -3.61 -13.01
N GLU A 21 -7.64 -3.33 -13.78
CA GLU A 21 -6.38 -4.05 -13.70
C GLU A 21 -5.72 -3.87 -12.31
N PRO A 22 -5.15 -4.94 -11.71
CA PRO A 22 -4.52 -4.85 -10.39
C PRO A 22 -3.40 -3.79 -10.29
N GLU A 23 -2.65 -3.56 -11.37
CA GLU A 23 -1.61 -2.53 -11.42
C GLU A 23 -2.20 -1.12 -11.30
N ILE A 24 -3.34 -0.86 -11.96
CA ILE A 24 -4.07 0.40 -11.87
C ILE A 24 -4.60 0.61 -10.45
N LEU A 25 -5.22 -0.43 -9.85
CA LEU A 25 -5.70 -0.38 -8.46
C LEU A 25 -4.56 -0.09 -7.48
N ALA A 26 -3.42 -0.77 -7.63
CA ALA A 26 -2.25 -0.56 -6.80
C ALA A 26 -1.76 0.90 -6.87
N ASN A 27 -1.61 1.43 -8.09
CA ASN A 27 -1.12 2.79 -8.31
C ASN A 27 -2.05 3.84 -7.68
N VAL A 28 -3.37 3.70 -7.89
CA VAL A 28 -4.36 4.63 -7.32
C VAL A 28 -4.38 4.54 -5.79
N ALA A 29 -4.34 3.34 -5.23
CA ALA A 29 -4.32 3.12 -3.78
C ALA A 29 -3.06 3.72 -3.13
N MET A 30 -1.88 3.52 -3.72
CA MET A 30 -0.63 4.12 -3.25
C MET A 30 -0.69 5.65 -3.31
N ALA A 31 -1.15 6.21 -4.43
CA ALA A 31 -1.25 7.66 -4.57
C ALA A 31 -2.25 8.27 -3.57
N GLN A 32 -3.37 7.59 -3.30
CA GLN A 32 -4.34 8.02 -2.28
C GLN A 32 -3.74 7.93 -0.87
N ALA A 33 -3.08 6.83 -0.53
CA ALA A 33 -2.44 6.65 0.76
C ALA A 33 -1.38 7.73 1.03
N ILE A 34 -0.55 8.05 0.04
CA ILE A 34 0.45 9.12 0.12
C ILE A 34 -0.24 10.47 0.35
N ARG A 35 -1.26 10.82 -0.45
CA ARG A 35 -1.99 12.10 -0.30
C ARG A 35 -2.59 12.26 1.09
N GLU A 36 -3.28 11.24 1.60
CA GLU A 36 -3.88 11.30 2.94
C GLU A 36 -2.81 11.38 4.03
N THR A 37 -1.70 10.66 3.86
CA THR A 37 -0.62 10.70 4.86
C THR A 37 0.05 12.08 4.88
N VAL A 38 0.25 12.72 3.71
CA VAL A 38 0.77 14.10 3.62
C VAL A 38 -0.20 15.06 4.30
N ARG A 39 -1.51 14.93 4.06
CA ARG A 39 -2.53 15.77 4.69
C ARG A 39 -2.49 15.69 6.22
N ILE A 40 -2.20 14.52 6.78
CA ILE A 40 -2.19 14.29 8.24
C ILE A 40 -0.85 14.67 8.88
N HIS A 41 0.28 14.38 8.20
CA HIS A 41 1.61 14.41 8.82
C HIS A 41 2.59 15.41 8.18
N GLY A 42 2.27 15.98 7.03
CA GLY A 42 3.17 16.83 6.24
C GLY A 42 4.13 16.03 5.37
N GLU A 43 4.73 16.70 4.38
CA GLU A 43 5.56 16.08 3.34
C GLU A 43 6.86 15.46 3.90
N GLU A 44 7.57 16.16 4.79
CA GLU A 44 8.84 15.68 5.37
C GLU A 44 8.70 14.33 6.09
N LYS A 45 7.60 14.16 6.85
CA LYS A 45 7.34 12.89 7.56
C LYS A 45 6.99 11.76 6.60
N VAL A 46 6.30 12.08 5.50
CA VAL A 46 5.95 11.11 4.47
C VAL A 46 7.19 10.69 3.68
N GLU A 47 8.10 11.60 3.37
CA GLU A 47 9.38 11.27 2.75
C GLU A 47 10.16 10.25 3.59
N SER A 48 10.29 10.50 4.90
CA SER A 48 10.95 9.56 5.82
C SER A 48 10.26 8.20 5.85
N LEU A 49 8.92 8.17 5.88
CA LEU A 49 8.13 6.94 5.82
C LEU A 49 8.39 6.17 4.51
N LEU A 50 8.35 6.84 3.36
CA LEU A 50 8.56 6.22 2.06
C LEU A 50 9.98 5.64 1.93
N ASN A 51 10.99 6.36 2.41
CA ASN A 51 12.37 5.86 2.47
C ASN A 51 12.47 4.58 3.31
N SER A 52 11.75 4.50 4.44
CA SER A 52 11.71 3.27 5.25
C SER A 52 11.01 2.11 4.53
N LEU A 53 9.96 2.38 3.75
CA LEU A 53 9.25 1.36 2.96
C LEU A 53 10.12 0.83 1.83
N ILE A 54 10.87 1.71 1.16
CA ILE A 54 11.85 1.31 0.14
C ILE A 54 12.91 0.39 0.76
N ALA A 55 13.46 0.76 1.92
CA ALA A 55 14.45 -0.08 2.60
C ALA A 55 13.89 -1.48 2.96
N ARG A 56 12.65 -1.55 3.45
CA ARG A 56 11.92 -2.80 3.74
C ARG A 56 11.66 -3.64 2.49
N MET A 57 11.28 -3.00 1.39
CA MET A 57 11.10 -3.66 0.09
C MET A 57 12.41 -4.26 -0.42
N LEU A 58 13.51 -3.51 -0.37
CA LEU A 58 14.84 -3.99 -0.77
C LEU A 58 15.35 -5.10 0.16
N ALA A 59 14.95 -5.07 1.43
CA ALA A 59 15.18 -6.16 2.36
C ALA A 59 14.28 -7.38 2.09
N GLY A 60 13.36 -7.30 1.12
CA GLY A 60 12.47 -8.36 0.62
C GLY A 60 11.25 -8.63 1.50
N GLU A 61 10.82 -7.67 2.33
CA GLU A 61 9.68 -7.84 3.25
C GLU A 61 8.35 -8.07 2.53
N PHE A 62 8.19 -7.55 1.32
CA PHE A 62 6.96 -7.65 0.53
C PHE A 62 7.01 -8.75 -0.54
N SER A 63 8.09 -9.54 -0.59
CA SER A 63 8.21 -10.64 -1.55
C SER A 63 7.29 -11.80 -1.13
N PRO A 64 6.46 -12.34 -2.05
CA PRO A 64 5.48 -13.38 -1.74
C PRO A 64 6.12 -14.69 -1.23
N ASP A 65 7.40 -14.92 -1.55
CA ASP A 65 8.12 -16.16 -1.27
C ASP A 65 8.97 -16.14 0.02
N ARG A 66 8.89 -15.07 0.84
CA ARG A 66 9.66 -15.02 2.09
C ARG A 66 9.03 -15.91 3.16
N ILE A 67 9.50 -17.15 3.26
CA ILE A 67 9.39 -17.96 4.47
C ILE A 67 10.38 -17.40 5.48
N ILE A 68 9.88 -16.69 6.50
CA ILE A 68 10.70 -16.30 7.66
C ILE A 68 11.14 -17.60 8.33
N GLN A 69 12.46 -17.88 8.34
CA GLN A 69 13.06 -18.94 9.15
C GLN A 69 13.31 -18.43 10.57
#